data_AF-A0A836UHY0-F1
#
_entry.id   AF-A0A836UHY0-F1
#
_cell.length_a   1.000
_cell.length_b   1.000
_cell.length_c   1.000
_cell.angle_alpha   90.00
_cell.angle_beta   90.00
_cell.angle_gamma   90.00
#
_symmetry.space_group_name_H-M   'P 1'
#
loop_
_entity.id
_entity.type
_entity.pdbx_description
1 polymer ?
#
loop_
_entity_poly.entity_id
_entity_poly.type
_entity_poly.pdbx_seq_one_letter_code
_entity_poly.pdbx_strand_id
1 'polypeptide(L)'
;MIIRVTAKLAKKLHIVPGESLPADENPFADWSSHLFTVDRTQYILISNTTSLYSMIMYGRGITNDWQFLDHITSYIGEFLRDNGYEFIFERLIVPSMRSVAFSKALNRSVTGSMTDMVFLAKVHLVERAAALYDVSQWLNQVPMSSLEHGCAKDAFQALGIEE
;
A
#
# COMPACT_ATOMS: atom_id res chain seq x y z
N MET A 1 0.21 7.53 -11.89
CA MET A 1 0.18 6.82 -10.60
C MET A 1 1.30 7.33 -9.72
N ILE A 2 1.04 7.57 -8.45
CA ILE A 2 2.06 7.94 -7.47
C ILE A 2 2.34 6.75 -6.55
N ILE A 3 3.61 6.37 -6.44
CA ILE A 3 4.09 5.43 -5.42
C ILE A 3 4.90 6.19 -4.38
N ARG A 4 4.33 6.36 -3.20
CA ARG A 4 4.96 6.99 -2.05
C ARG A 4 5.77 5.97 -1.30
N VAL A 5 7.05 6.26 -1.10
CA VAL A 5 8.00 5.34 -0.45
C VAL A 5 8.51 5.96 0.84
N THR A 6 8.53 5.17 1.90
CA THR A 6 9.30 5.52 3.11
C THR A 6 10.79 5.60 2.80
N ALA A 7 11.54 6.42 3.56
CA ALA A 7 12.99 6.54 3.38
C ALA A 7 13.73 5.19 3.46
N LYS A 8 13.24 4.28 4.31
CA LYS A 8 13.81 2.93 4.45
C LYS A 8 13.61 2.08 3.20
N LEU A 9 12.42 2.12 2.60
CA LEU A 9 12.16 1.42 1.34
C LEU A 9 12.92 2.07 0.18
N ALA A 10 12.91 3.41 0.11
CA ALA A 10 13.65 4.16 -0.90
C ALA A 10 15.14 3.80 -0.95
N LYS A 11 15.79 3.78 0.23
CA LYS A 11 17.19 3.37 0.36
C LYS A 11 17.43 1.95 -0.16
N LYS A 12 16.51 1.03 0.10
CA LYS A 12 16.61 -0.36 -0.36
C LYS A 12 16.45 -0.50 -1.87
N LEU A 13 15.58 0.30 -2.48
CA LEU A 13 15.32 0.28 -3.93
C LEU A 13 16.31 1.13 -4.73
N HIS A 14 17.27 1.77 -4.06
CA HIS A 14 18.21 2.72 -4.67
C HIS A 14 17.53 3.90 -5.39
N ILE A 15 16.37 4.31 -4.90
CA ILE A 15 15.64 5.47 -5.42
C ILE A 15 15.84 6.69 -4.52
N VAL A 16 15.92 7.85 -5.16
CA VAL A 16 15.83 9.15 -4.48
C VAL A 16 14.41 9.66 -4.73
N PRO A 17 13.46 9.45 -3.80
CA PRO A 17 12.12 9.97 -3.99
C PRO A 17 12.20 11.49 -4.08
N GLY A 18 11.45 12.06 -5.02
CA GLY A 18 11.35 13.51 -5.19
C GLY A 18 10.77 14.21 -3.96
N GLU A 19 10.35 15.46 -4.14
CA GLU A 19 9.53 16.12 -3.12
C GLU A 19 8.21 15.38 -2.90
N SER A 20 7.54 15.68 -1.78
CA SER A 20 6.19 15.16 -1.55
C SER A 20 5.28 15.77 -2.61
N LEU A 21 4.79 14.94 -3.52
CA LEU A 21 3.84 15.33 -4.54
C LEU A 21 2.46 15.53 -3.86
N PRO A 22 1.61 16.43 -4.39
CA PRO A 22 0.20 16.46 -3.99
C PRO A 22 -0.46 15.09 -4.21
N ALA A 23 -1.62 14.88 -3.59
CA ALA A 23 -2.41 13.66 -3.83
C ALA A 23 -2.71 13.50 -5.34
N ASP A 24 -2.67 12.28 -5.85
CA ASP A 24 -3.09 11.99 -7.23
C ASP A 24 -4.57 12.35 -7.38
N GLU A 25 -4.95 12.99 -8.50
CA GLU A 25 -6.35 13.33 -8.80
C GLU A 25 -7.22 12.07 -8.83
N ASN A 26 -6.63 10.95 -9.22
CA ASN A 26 -7.26 9.65 -9.11
C ASN A 26 -6.86 8.98 -7.78
N PRO A 27 -7.76 8.96 -6.78
CA PRO A 27 -7.43 8.45 -5.45
C PRO A 27 -7.08 6.96 -5.45
N PHE A 28 -7.49 6.19 -6.47
CA PHE A 28 -7.12 4.78 -6.62
C PHE A 28 -5.70 4.57 -7.14
N ALA A 29 -5.06 5.61 -7.66
CA ALA A 29 -3.73 5.56 -8.26
C ALA A 29 -2.63 6.19 -7.37
N ASP A 30 -2.93 6.44 -6.09
CA ASP A 30 -1.96 6.91 -5.09
C ASP A 30 -1.75 5.84 -4.01
N TRP A 31 -0.52 5.31 -3.91
CA TRP A 31 -0.19 4.21 -3.01
C TRP A 31 1.04 4.53 -2.17
N SER A 32 0.95 4.28 -0.87
CA SER A 32 2.03 4.43 0.10
C SER A 32 2.62 3.08 0.51
N SER A 33 3.95 3.01 0.61
CA SER A 33 4.69 1.76 0.79
C SER A 33 5.79 1.82 1.86
N HIS A 34 5.82 0.79 2.72
CA HIS A 34 6.66 0.74 3.91
C HIS A 34 7.36 -0.62 4.06
N LEU A 35 8.69 -0.61 4.04
CA LEU A 35 9.52 -1.79 4.33
C LEU A 35 9.63 -2.06 5.84
N PHE A 36 9.15 -3.21 6.29
CA PHE A 36 9.32 -3.67 7.67
C PHE A 36 9.92 -5.08 7.74
N THR A 37 10.17 -5.55 8.95
CA THR A 37 10.84 -6.84 9.18
C THR A 37 10.24 -7.52 10.40
N VAL A 38 9.94 -8.80 10.28
CA VAL A 38 9.53 -9.69 11.37
C VAL A 38 10.44 -10.91 11.30
N ASP A 39 11.13 -11.21 12.40
CA ASP A 39 11.99 -12.39 12.53
C ASP A 39 12.92 -12.61 11.32
N ARG A 40 13.69 -11.55 10.99
CA ARG A 40 14.63 -11.47 9.84
C ARG A 40 13.99 -11.55 8.45
N THR A 41 12.68 -11.79 8.36
CA THR A 41 11.94 -11.79 7.10
C THR A 41 11.50 -10.37 6.77
N GLN A 42 11.81 -9.92 5.56
CA GLN A 42 11.44 -8.59 5.09
C GLN A 42 10.06 -8.63 4.44
N TYR A 43 9.25 -7.63 4.77
CA TYR A 43 7.90 -7.44 4.24
C TYR A 43 7.74 -6.01 3.76
N ILE A 44 6.84 -5.81 2.80
CA ILE A 44 6.44 -4.49 2.33
C ILE A 44 4.94 -4.38 2.54
N LEU A 45 4.54 -3.40 3.35
CA LEU A 45 3.15 -2.95 3.43
C LEU A 45 2.92 -1.98 2.27
N ILE A 46 1.87 -2.21 1.49
CA ILE A 46 1.40 -1.36 0.41
C ILE A 46 0.00 -0.95 0.77
N SER A 47 -0.29 0.34 0.76
CA SER A 47 -1.56 0.90 1.19
C SER A 47 -2.00 1.94 0.19
N ASN A 48 -3.26 1.92 -0.24
CA ASN A 48 -3.85 3.07 -0.90
C ASN A 48 -3.72 4.28 0.04
N THR A 49 -3.23 5.41 -0.47
CA THR A 49 -2.84 6.54 0.38
C THR A 49 -4.05 7.19 1.07
N THR A 50 -5.19 7.23 0.39
CA THR A 50 -6.41 7.90 0.88
C THR A 50 -7.23 7.00 1.79
N SER A 51 -7.57 5.80 1.32
CA SER A 51 -8.44 4.86 2.05
C SER A 51 -7.72 3.98 3.08
N LEU A 52 -6.38 3.96 3.04
CA LEU A 52 -5.52 3.04 3.79
C LEU A 52 -5.68 1.55 3.43
N TYR A 53 -6.35 1.23 2.32
CA TYR A 53 -6.57 -0.15 1.89
C TYR A 53 -5.24 -0.84 1.58
N SER A 54 -4.95 -1.87 2.35
CA SER A 54 -3.61 -2.38 2.57
C SER A 54 -3.44 -3.83 2.15
N MET A 55 -2.22 -4.14 1.75
CA MET A 55 -1.75 -5.48 1.41
C MET A 55 -0.28 -5.65 1.81
N ILE A 56 0.11 -6.88 2.16
CA ILE A 56 1.47 -7.22 2.58
C ILE A 56 2.06 -8.23 1.62
N MET A 57 3.24 -7.94 1.11
CA MET A 57 4.03 -8.89 0.32
C MET A 57 5.41 -9.12 0.92
N TYR A 58 6.05 -10.22 0.54
CA TYR A 58 7.45 -10.44 0.87
C TYR A 58 8.33 -9.39 0.19
N GLY A 59 9.26 -8.82 0.96
CA GLY A 59 10.24 -7.87 0.44
C GLY A 59 11.56 -8.52 0.00
N ARG A 60 11.81 -9.78 0.34
CA ARG A 60 13.08 -10.44 -0.01
C ARG A 60 13.19 -10.56 -1.54
N GLY A 61 14.36 -10.20 -2.09
CA GLY A 61 14.62 -10.28 -3.54
C GLY A 61 14.26 -9.02 -4.32
N ILE A 62 13.50 -8.09 -3.73
CA ILE A 62 13.16 -6.81 -4.35
C ILE A 62 14.24 -5.81 -3.99
N THR A 63 15.07 -5.40 -4.96
CA THR A 63 16.29 -4.60 -4.70
C THR A 63 16.39 -3.34 -5.54
N ASN A 64 15.53 -3.18 -6.53
CA ASN A 64 15.46 -1.98 -7.35
C ASN A 64 14.01 -1.61 -7.65
N ASP A 65 13.83 -0.42 -8.20
CA ASP A 65 12.54 0.15 -8.58
C ASP A 65 11.80 -0.68 -9.62
N TRP A 66 12.46 -1.18 -10.67
CA TRP A 66 11.79 -1.99 -11.70
C TRP A 66 11.19 -3.28 -11.13
N GLN A 67 11.97 -4.04 -10.35
CA GLN A 67 11.46 -5.22 -9.64
C GLN A 67 10.31 -4.84 -8.70
N PHE A 68 10.45 -3.74 -7.98
CA PHE A 68 9.40 -3.30 -7.08
C PHE A 68 8.10 -2.97 -7.83
N LEU A 69 8.19 -2.25 -8.95
CA LEU A 69 7.05 -1.88 -9.79
C LEU A 69 6.37 -3.11 -10.42
N ASP A 70 7.14 -4.06 -10.94
CA ASP A 70 6.62 -5.29 -11.52
C ASP A 70 5.82 -6.11 -10.49
N HIS A 71 6.40 -6.28 -9.29
CA HIS A 71 5.75 -7.00 -8.21
C HIS A 71 4.54 -6.26 -7.62
N ILE A 72 4.64 -4.96 -7.33
CA ILE A 72 3.54 -4.21 -6.69
C ILE A 72 2.33 -4.10 -7.61
N THR A 73 2.53 -3.87 -8.91
CA THR A 73 1.43 -3.71 -9.86
C THR A 73 0.68 -5.02 -10.08
N SER A 74 1.41 -6.13 -10.21
CA SER A 74 0.84 -7.48 -10.27
C SER A 74 0.07 -7.80 -8.99
N TYR A 75 0.68 -7.54 -7.82
CA TYR A 75 0.08 -7.85 -6.53
C TYR A 75 -1.17 -7.01 -6.22
N ILE A 76 -1.17 -5.71 -6.58
CA ILE A 76 -2.38 -4.87 -6.49
C ILE A 76 -3.48 -5.47 -7.37
N GLY A 77 -3.17 -5.89 -8.60
CA GLY A 77 -4.15 -6.45 -9.52
C GLY A 77 -4.77 -7.74 -9.00
N GLU A 78 -3.93 -8.70 -8.59
CA GLU A 78 -4.39 -9.97 -7.99
C GLU A 78 -5.26 -9.73 -6.75
N PHE A 79 -4.75 -8.93 -5.80
CA PHE A 79 -5.46 -8.67 -4.56
C PHE A 79 -6.79 -7.95 -4.79
N LEU A 80 -6.86 -6.98 -5.69
CA LEU A 80 -8.12 -6.29 -6.00
C LEU A 80 -9.13 -7.21 -6.71
N ARG A 81 -8.70 -8.04 -7.66
CA ARG A 81 -9.59 -9.00 -8.33
C ARG A 81 -10.17 -10.01 -7.35
N ASP A 82 -9.34 -10.57 -6.47
CA ASP A 82 -9.77 -11.53 -5.45
C ASP A 82 -10.79 -10.92 -4.47
N ASN A 83 -10.80 -9.59 -4.34
CA ASN A 83 -11.73 -8.84 -3.49
C ASN A 83 -12.95 -8.26 -4.24
N GLY A 84 -13.13 -8.59 -5.52
CA GLY A 84 -14.25 -8.10 -6.34
C GLY A 84 -14.09 -6.67 -6.88
N TYR A 85 -12.88 -6.11 -6.84
CA TYR A 85 -12.55 -4.77 -7.34
C TYR A 85 -11.88 -4.78 -8.72
N GLU A 86 -12.14 -5.82 -9.53
CA GLU A 86 -11.58 -5.95 -10.88
C GLU A 86 -11.87 -4.72 -11.75
N PHE A 87 -13.12 -4.21 -11.71
CA PHE A 87 -13.49 -3.02 -12.47
C PHE A 87 -12.67 -1.78 -12.08
N ILE A 88 -12.46 -1.55 -10.77
CA ILE A 88 -11.64 -0.45 -10.26
C ILE A 88 -10.20 -0.60 -10.77
N PHE A 89 -9.64 -1.81 -10.66
CA PHE A 89 -8.29 -2.08 -11.13
C PHE A 89 -8.13 -1.78 -12.63
N GLU A 90 -8.99 -2.35 -13.48
CA GLU A 90 -8.90 -2.22 -14.93
C GLU A 90 -9.17 -0.80 -15.43
N ARG A 91 -10.14 -0.10 -14.83
CA ARG A 91 -10.59 1.20 -15.34
C ARG A 91 -9.89 2.38 -14.70
N LEU A 92 -9.50 2.28 -13.44
CA LEU A 92 -8.97 3.42 -12.68
C LEU A 92 -7.47 3.27 -12.41
N ILE A 93 -6.95 2.06 -12.23
CA ILE A 93 -5.53 1.88 -11.87
C ILE A 93 -4.66 1.61 -13.09
N VAL A 94 -5.03 0.64 -13.94
CA VAL A 94 -4.23 0.25 -15.12
C VAL A 94 -3.86 1.43 -16.04
N PRO A 95 -4.75 2.39 -16.36
CA PRO A 95 -4.37 3.55 -17.17
C PRO A 95 -3.25 4.38 -16.52
N SER A 96 -3.29 4.50 -15.19
CA SER A 96 -2.33 5.27 -14.39
C SER A 96 -0.96 4.60 -14.29
N MET A 97 -0.85 3.29 -14.54
CA MET A 97 0.42 2.53 -14.48
C MET A 97 1.38 2.86 -15.63
N ARG A 98 0.91 3.51 -16.71
CA ARG A 98 1.76 3.92 -17.83
C ARG A 98 2.81 4.96 -17.43
N SER A 99 2.53 5.74 -16.39
CA SER A 99 3.44 6.75 -15.86
C SER A 99 3.41 6.69 -14.34
N VAL A 100 4.50 6.17 -13.76
CA VAL A 100 4.66 6.02 -12.31
C VAL A 100 5.70 7.01 -11.80
N ALA A 101 5.32 7.80 -10.80
CA ALA A 101 6.23 8.71 -10.10
C ALA A 101 6.48 8.22 -8.67
N PHE A 102 7.75 8.23 -8.24
CA PHE A 102 8.11 7.98 -6.85
C PHE A 102 8.10 9.28 -6.04
N SER A 103 7.47 9.25 -4.87
CA SER A 103 7.38 10.41 -3.99
C SER A 103 7.61 10.04 -2.52
N LYS A 104 7.81 11.06 -1.67
CA LYS A 104 7.79 10.92 -0.22
C LYS A 104 6.36 10.71 0.29
N ALA A 105 6.25 10.33 1.56
CA ALA A 105 4.95 10.21 2.23
C ALA A 105 4.16 11.53 2.14
N LEU A 106 2.86 11.43 1.86
CA LEU A 106 1.99 12.59 1.60
C LEU A 106 1.96 13.54 2.81
N ASN A 107 1.69 13.00 3.99
CA ASN A 107 1.61 13.76 5.23
C ASN A 107 1.85 12.87 6.47
N ARG A 108 1.89 13.50 7.64
CA ARG A 108 2.12 12.81 8.93
C ARG A 108 0.98 11.88 9.33
N SER A 109 -0.26 12.14 8.91
CA SER A 109 -1.43 11.31 9.24
C SER A 109 -1.34 9.94 8.56
N VAL A 110 -1.02 9.93 7.26
CA VAL A 110 -0.75 8.70 6.50
C VAL A 110 0.43 7.95 7.11
N THR A 111 1.51 8.66 7.44
CA THR A 111 2.71 8.04 8.05
C THR A 111 2.40 7.40 9.41
N GLY A 112 1.60 8.06 10.25
CA GLY A 112 1.13 7.50 11.52
C GLY A 112 0.30 6.24 11.30
N SER A 113 -0.70 6.31 10.42
CA SER A 113 -1.57 5.18 10.09
C SER A 113 -0.80 3.98 9.55
N MET A 114 0.17 4.19 8.67
CA MET A 114 1.05 3.12 8.19
C MET A 114 1.93 2.54 9.28
N THR A 115 2.35 3.33 10.26
CA THR A 115 3.13 2.86 11.40
C THR A 115 2.29 1.93 12.28
N ASP A 116 1.04 2.32 12.54
CA ASP A 116 0.08 1.51 13.29
C ASP A 116 -0.23 0.20 12.56
N MET A 117 -0.50 0.25 11.26
CA MET A 117 -0.72 -0.96 10.43
C MET A 117 0.51 -1.87 10.40
N VAL A 118 1.73 -1.33 10.33
CA VAL A 118 2.96 -2.13 10.44
C VAL A 118 3.05 -2.79 11.82
N PHE A 119 2.70 -2.09 12.90
CA PHE A 119 2.71 -2.68 14.23
C PHE A 119 1.72 -3.85 14.33
N LEU A 120 0.47 -3.64 13.89
CA LEU A 120 -0.57 -4.66 13.83
C LEU A 120 -0.16 -5.87 12.97
N ALA A 121 0.39 -5.62 11.78
CA ALA A 121 0.91 -6.66 10.90
C ALA A 121 1.98 -7.51 11.58
N LYS A 122 2.91 -6.87 12.31
CA LYS A 122 3.99 -7.59 13.01
C LYS A 122 3.42 -8.56 14.05
N VAL A 123 2.40 -8.17 14.80
CA VAL A 123 1.76 -9.03 15.81
C VAL A 123 1.24 -10.31 15.16
N HIS A 124 0.50 -10.20 14.06
CA HIS A 124 -0.04 -11.36 13.34
C HIS A 124 1.04 -12.21 12.65
N LEU A 125 2.11 -11.59 12.15
CA LEU A 125 3.17 -12.30 11.44
C LEU A 125 4.16 -13.02 12.36
N VAL A 126 4.23 -12.65 13.65
CA VAL A 126 5.07 -13.35 14.64
C VAL A 126 4.62 -14.81 14.81
N GLU A 127 3.33 -15.09 14.66
CA GLU A 127 2.80 -16.45 14.82
C GLU A 127 3.16 -17.39 13.64
N ARG A 128 3.87 -16.89 12.61
CA ARG A 128 4.44 -17.61 11.43
C ARG A 128 3.51 -18.55 10.65
N ALA A 129 2.25 -18.73 11.08
CA ALA A 129 1.25 -19.56 10.45
C ALA A 129 0.20 -18.76 9.65
N ALA A 130 0.13 -17.44 9.85
CA ALA A 130 -0.80 -16.59 9.12
C ALA A 130 -0.33 -16.35 7.69
N ALA A 131 -1.18 -16.65 6.71
CA ALA A 131 -0.91 -16.29 5.32
C ALA A 131 -0.94 -14.76 5.17
N LEU A 132 -0.05 -14.19 4.35
CA LEU A 132 0.01 -12.74 4.14
C LEU A 132 -1.30 -12.15 3.62
N TYR A 133 -2.02 -12.95 2.83
CA TYR A 133 -3.35 -12.61 2.34
C TYR A 133 -4.33 -12.40 3.51
N ASP A 134 -4.38 -13.34 4.47
CA ASP A 134 -5.27 -13.26 5.63
C ASP A 134 -4.93 -12.07 6.53
N VAL A 135 -3.63 -11.80 6.74
CA VAL A 135 -3.19 -10.61 7.50
C VAL A 135 -3.61 -9.33 6.79
N SER A 136 -3.50 -9.29 5.45
CA SER A 136 -3.93 -8.14 4.65
C SER A 136 -5.45 -7.92 4.75
N GLN A 137 -6.24 -9.00 4.62
CA GLN A 137 -7.70 -8.96 4.78
C GLN A 137 -8.11 -8.46 6.17
N TRP A 138 -7.43 -8.95 7.21
CA TRP A 138 -7.68 -8.54 8.58
C TRP A 138 -7.34 -7.06 8.80
N LEU A 139 -6.17 -6.60 8.33
CA LEU A 139 -5.79 -5.19 8.42
C LEU A 139 -6.85 -4.26 7.82
N ASN A 140 -7.46 -4.66 6.71
CA ASN A 140 -8.48 -3.87 6.03
C ASN A 140 -9.80 -3.75 6.79
N GLN A 141 -9.99 -4.51 7.87
CA GLN A 141 -11.15 -4.46 8.76
C GLN A 141 -10.84 -3.77 10.10
N VAL A 142 -9.58 -3.41 10.36
CA VAL A 142 -9.21 -2.72 11.61
C VAL A 142 -9.72 -1.28 11.58
N PRO A 143 -10.42 -0.82 12.63
CA PRO A 143 -10.80 0.58 12.77
C PRO A 143 -9.58 1.50 12.86
N MET A 144 -9.55 2.54 12.02
CA MET A 144 -8.47 3.53 11.99
C MET A 144 -8.99 4.90 12.38
N SER A 145 -8.31 5.58 13.31
CA SER A 145 -8.70 6.93 13.76
C SER A 145 -8.64 7.96 12.62
N SER A 146 -7.73 7.78 11.66
CA SER A 146 -7.61 8.60 10.45
C SER A 146 -8.77 8.42 9.47
N LEU A 147 -9.59 7.39 9.66
CA LEU A 147 -10.82 7.11 8.91
C LEU A 147 -12.06 7.30 9.80
N GLU A 148 -11.99 8.16 10.81
CA GLU A 148 -13.08 8.40 11.77
C GLU A 148 -13.54 7.11 12.50
N HIS A 149 -12.61 6.18 12.73
CA HIS A 149 -12.86 4.84 13.28
C HIS A 149 -13.62 3.89 12.33
N GLY A 150 -13.72 4.24 11.05
CA GLY A 150 -14.07 3.30 9.97
C GLY A 150 -12.91 2.37 9.62
N CYS A 151 -13.19 1.40 8.76
CA CYS A 151 -12.17 0.46 8.26
C CYS A 151 -11.74 0.80 6.82
N ALA A 152 -10.55 0.34 6.44
CA ALA A 152 -9.97 0.65 5.14
C ALA A 152 -10.74 0.03 3.97
N LYS A 153 -11.39 -1.12 4.17
CA LYS A 153 -12.23 -1.76 3.16
C LYS A 153 -13.42 -0.87 2.78
N ASP A 154 -14.14 -0.35 3.76
CA ASP A 154 -15.30 0.51 3.52
C ASP A 154 -14.85 1.86 2.91
N ALA A 155 -13.75 2.43 3.43
CA ALA A 155 -13.17 3.64 2.89
C ALA A 155 -12.75 3.50 1.42
N PHE A 156 -12.18 2.36 1.02
CA PHE A 156 -11.80 2.09 -0.36
C PHE A 156 -13.01 1.96 -1.29
N GLN A 157 -14.09 1.34 -0.83
CA GLN A 157 -15.35 1.27 -1.60
C GLN A 157 -15.99 2.64 -1.74
N ALA A 158 -15.90 3.46 -0.70
CA ALA A 158 -16.39 4.83 -0.69
C ALA A 158 -15.51 5.81 -1.47
N LEU A 159 -14.37 5.37 -2.04
CA LEU A 159 -13.62 6.14 -3.04
C LEU A 159 -14.44 6.24 -4.33
N GLY A 160 -15.54 6.97 -4.32
CA GLY A 160 -16.27 7.34 -5.53
C GLY A 160 -15.65 8.60 -6.10
N ILE A 161 -15.44 8.63 -7.41
CA ILE A 161 -15.09 9.84 -8.16
C ILE A 161 -16.26 10.82 -7.94
N GLU A 162 -16.00 11.99 -7.35
CA GLU A 162 -16.96 13.09 -7.43
C GLU A 162 -17.25 13.32 -8.93
N GLU A 163 -18.51 13.12 -9.34
CA GLU A 163 -18.98 13.46 -10.70
C GLU A 163 -18.73 14.93 -11.04
#